data_AF-A0A165P501-F1
#
_entry.id   AF-A0A165P501-F1
#
_cell.length_a   1.000
_cell.length_b   1.000
_cell.length_c   1.000
_cell.angle_alpha   90.00
_cell.angle_beta   90.00
_cell.angle_gamma   90.00
#
_symmetry.space_group_name_H-M   'P 1'
#
loop_
_entity.id
_entity.type
_entity.pdbx_description
1 polymer ?
#
loop_
_entity_poly.entity_id
_entity_poly.type
_entity_poly.pdbx_seq_one_letter_code
_entity_poly.pdbx_strand_id
1 'polypeptide(L)'
;MSDFGARADCLRVFESQLRNVFLAAPRPPLNHLRILRVVFNTTPLHVILDSLRLVPYLEELRLHIHSAPAPTALPQTLVGVSLKRLAVLEYGLFNDSVRQFAALIDAPALRSLTVQMRLLPDDNMDAVLNRMSDSLTDLTINDGRLDVDSLPILRGLKCLEVLAIKSSTCITDAFFHAIAEDPLCFPRLRSVTLADTACIEPDDGGGLETLLRERNGTGTRTTDAAFSPSRITEVALSSASVPDWLKAHVRHLI
;
A
#
# COMPACT_ATOMS: atom_id res chain seq x y z
N MET A 1 -31.05 28.32 13.00
CA MET A 1 -30.46 26.97 13.02
C MET A 1 -30.81 26.33 11.69
N SER A 2 -29.85 26.36 10.78
CA SER A 2 -30.07 26.17 9.35
C SER A 2 -29.96 24.70 8.95
N ASP A 3 -30.71 24.37 7.91
CA ASP A 3 -31.02 23.10 7.27
C ASP A 3 -29.82 22.28 6.74
N PHE A 4 -28.81 22.02 7.56
CA PHE A 4 -27.65 21.19 7.19
C PHE A 4 -27.96 19.68 7.11
N GLY A 5 -29.12 19.25 7.63
CA GLY A 5 -29.51 17.83 7.69
C GLY A 5 -29.82 17.21 6.32
N ALA A 6 -30.52 17.94 5.44
CA ALA A 6 -31.03 17.37 4.19
C ALA A 6 -29.97 17.14 3.10
N ARG A 7 -28.77 17.72 3.22
CA ARG A 7 -27.68 17.57 2.23
C ARG A 7 -26.64 16.51 2.61
N ALA A 8 -26.63 16.05 3.86
CA ALA A 8 -25.69 15.02 4.30
C ALA A 8 -25.97 13.65 3.65
N ASP A 9 -27.24 13.37 3.32
CA ASP A 9 -27.67 12.09 2.76
C ASP A 9 -27.14 11.80 1.35
N CYS A 10 -26.60 12.79 0.64
CA CYS A 10 -26.05 12.59 -0.71
C CYS A 10 -24.52 12.72 -0.78
N LEU A 11 -23.84 12.89 0.35
CA LEU A 11 -22.39 13.11 0.35
C LEU A 11 -21.65 11.85 -0.09
N ARG A 12 -21.04 11.89 -1.28
CA ARG A 12 -20.24 10.77 -1.83
C ARG A 12 -18.75 10.85 -1.53
N VAL A 13 -18.23 12.07 -1.39
CA VAL A 13 -16.81 12.34 -1.18
C VAL A 13 -16.67 13.27 0.01
N PHE A 14 -15.84 12.90 0.97
CA PHE A 14 -15.43 13.77 2.07
C PHE A 14 -13.91 13.84 2.09
N GLU A 15 -13.38 15.04 1.91
CA GLU A 15 -11.96 15.31 1.97
C GLU A 15 -11.70 16.48 2.92
N SER A 16 -10.79 16.29 3.87
CA SER A 16 -10.39 17.33 4.80
C SER A 16 -8.92 17.19 5.21
N GLN A 17 -8.15 18.24 4.95
CA GLN A 17 -6.80 18.41 5.48
C GLN A 17 -6.81 18.95 6.93
N LEU A 18 -7.95 19.46 7.37
CA LEU A 18 -8.14 19.89 8.75
C LEU A 18 -8.30 18.67 9.66
N ARG A 19 -7.59 18.71 10.78
CA ARG A 19 -7.49 17.61 11.76
C ARG A 19 -8.85 17.35 12.42
N ASN A 20 -9.23 16.08 12.51
CA ASN A 20 -10.38 15.60 13.30
C ASN A 20 -11.74 16.16 12.88
N VAL A 21 -11.85 16.86 11.74
CA VAL A 21 -13.12 17.45 11.28
C VAL A 21 -14.17 16.37 11.01
N PHE A 22 -13.75 15.17 10.61
CA PHE A 22 -14.65 14.04 10.46
C PHE A 22 -15.33 13.63 11.78
N LEU A 23 -14.72 13.94 12.93
CA LEU A 23 -15.19 13.57 14.27
C LEU A 23 -16.00 14.68 14.97
N ALA A 24 -16.12 15.86 14.35
CA ALA A 24 -16.59 17.08 15.04
C ALA A 24 -18.05 17.06 15.51
N ALA A 25 -18.85 16.05 15.16
CA ALA A 25 -20.22 15.89 15.62
C ALA A 25 -20.67 14.43 15.54
N PRO A 26 -21.64 13.99 16.36
CA PRO A 26 -22.37 12.74 16.13
C PRO A 26 -23.02 12.79 14.74
N ARG A 27 -22.91 11.70 13.98
CA ARG A 27 -23.47 11.63 12.61
C ARG A 27 -24.33 10.37 12.46
N PRO A 28 -25.44 10.45 11.71
CA PRO A 28 -26.10 9.25 11.22
C PRO A 28 -25.15 8.48 10.27
N PRO A 29 -25.45 7.21 9.96
CA PRO A 29 -24.71 6.46 8.95
C PRO A 29 -24.65 7.21 7.61
N LEU A 30 -23.44 7.41 7.09
CA LEU A 30 -23.16 8.07 5.82
C LEU A 30 -23.18 7.03 4.68
N ASN A 31 -24.35 6.48 4.42
CA ASN A 31 -24.54 5.35 3.49
C ASN A 31 -24.15 5.66 2.04
N HIS A 32 -24.07 6.94 1.67
CA HIS A 32 -23.70 7.36 0.32
C HIS A 32 -22.22 7.70 0.17
N LEU A 33 -21.47 7.78 1.28
CA LEU A 33 -20.05 8.06 1.23
C LEU A 33 -19.31 6.88 0.57
N ARG A 34 -18.43 7.21 -0.37
CA ARG A 34 -17.58 6.29 -1.13
C ARG A 34 -16.11 6.59 -0.96
N ILE A 35 -15.77 7.88 -0.85
CA ILE A 35 -14.39 8.34 -0.71
C ILE A 35 -14.27 9.13 0.59
N LEU A 36 -13.33 8.70 1.44
CA LEU A 36 -13.01 9.36 2.69
C LEU A 36 -11.51 9.65 2.74
N ARG A 37 -11.15 10.92 2.81
CA ARG A 37 -9.76 11.39 2.87
C ARG A 37 -9.60 12.34 4.03
N VAL A 38 -8.97 11.88 5.10
CA VAL A 38 -8.97 12.63 6.36
C VAL A 38 -7.64 12.55 7.08
N VAL A 39 -7.39 13.63 7.82
CA VAL A 39 -6.25 13.74 8.71
C VAL A 39 -6.76 13.65 10.15
N PHE A 40 -6.22 12.69 10.90
CA PHE A 40 -6.42 12.60 12.34
C PHE A 40 -5.17 13.03 13.09
N ASN A 41 -5.39 13.65 14.25
CA ASN A 41 -4.33 14.01 15.16
C ASN A 41 -4.75 13.57 16.56
N THR A 42 -3.82 12.92 17.27
CA THR A 42 -4.00 12.39 18.63
C THR A 42 -5.31 11.64 18.85
N THR A 43 -5.87 11.02 17.80
CA THR A 43 -7.19 10.38 17.85
C THR A 43 -7.03 8.93 18.27
N PRO A 44 -7.74 8.47 19.32
CA PRO A 44 -7.73 7.06 19.71
C PRO A 44 -8.23 6.16 18.59
N LEU A 45 -7.58 5.01 18.41
CA LEU A 45 -7.92 4.05 17.35
C LEU A 45 -9.38 3.60 17.39
N HIS A 46 -9.95 3.37 18.59
CA HIS A 46 -11.37 2.99 18.72
C HIS A 46 -12.32 4.04 18.13
N VAL A 47 -12.03 5.35 18.31
CA VAL A 47 -12.84 6.45 17.74
C VAL A 47 -12.79 6.42 16.21
N ILE A 48 -11.63 6.12 15.64
CA ILE A 48 -11.47 5.99 14.20
C ILE A 48 -12.30 4.81 13.68
N LEU A 49 -12.19 3.66 14.35
CA LEU A 49 -12.94 2.46 13.98
C LEU A 49 -14.45 2.67 14.09
N ASP A 50 -14.93 3.32 15.16
CA ASP A 50 -16.34 3.70 15.32
C ASP A 50 -16.82 4.61 14.18
N SER A 51 -15.98 5.57 13.79
CA SER A 51 -16.30 6.47 12.68
C SER A 51 -16.34 5.74 11.33
N LEU A 52 -15.49 4.73 11.13
CA LEU A 52 -15.50 3.89 9.92
C LEU A 52 -16.73 2.98 9.85
N ARG A 53 -17.32 2.57 10.98
CA ARG A 53 -18.59 1.82 11.00
C ARG A 53 -19.76 2.62 10.43
N LEU A 54 -19.69 3.95 10.49
CA LEU A 54 -20.71 4.84 9.94
C LEU A 54 -20.63 4.97 8.41
N VAL A 55 -19.61 4.42 7.75
CA VAL A 55 -19.39 4.51 6.30
C VAL A 55 -19.29 3.11 5.65
N PRO A 56 -20.34 2.27 5.73
CA PRO A 56 -20.26 0.84 5.38
C PRO A 56 -20.01 0.55 3.90
N TYR A 57 -20.17 1.54 3.03
CA TYR A 57 -20.03 1.40 1.57
C TYR A 57 -18.80 2.12 1.02
N LEU A 58 -17.81 2.36 1.87
CA LEU A 58 -16.58 3.03 1.48
C LEU A 58 -15.82 2.21 0.42
N GLU A 59 -15.34 2.90 -0.62
CA GLU A 59 -14.58 2.36 -1.74
C GLU A 59 -13.11 2.81 -1.68
N GLU A 60 -12.87 4.04 -1.20
CA GLU A 60 -11.54 4.62 -1.00
C GLU A 60 -11.41 5.22 0.40
N LEU A 61 -10.34 4.85 1.09
CA LEU A 61 -9.97 5.35 2.40
C LEU A 61 -8.53 5.87 2.38
N ARG A 62 -8.34 7.16 2.65
CA ARG A 62 -7.02 7.75 2.90
C ARG A 62 -6.96 8.35 4.29
N LEU A 63 -6.05 7.84 5.11
CA LEU A 63 -5.90 8.20 6.51
C LEU A 63 -4.48 8.66 6.81
N HIS A 64 -4.33 9.90 7.25
CA HIS A 64 -3.06 10.36 7.82
C HIS A 64 -3.24 10.60 9.31
N ILE A 65 -2.51 9.85 10.15
CA ILE A 65 -2.54 10.01 11.61
C ILE A 65 -1.20 10.55 12.06
N HIS A 66 -1.13 11.81 12.49
CA HIS A 66 0.13 12.49 12.80
C HIS A 66 0.75 12.18 14.17
N SER A 67 0.05 11.48 15.06
CA SER A 67 0.55 11.18 16.40
C SER A 67 -0.20 10.02 17.04
N ALA A 68 0.53 9.12 17.69
CA ALA A 68 -0.07 8.13 18.57
C ALA A 68 -0.82 8.83 19.71
N PRO A 69 -2.05 8.42 20.06
CA PRO A 69 -2.67 8.85 21.30
C PRO A 69 -1.73 8.50 22.47
N ALA A 70 -1.69 9.36 23.50
CA ALA A 70 -0.99 9.02 24.74
C ALA A 70 -1.47 7.64 25.24
N PRO A 71 -0.61 6.84 25.90
CA PRO A 71 -1.00 5.56 26.48
C PRO A 71 -1.94 5.79 27.66
N THR A 72 -3.17 6.21 27.40
CA THR A 72 -4.27 6.15 28.36
C THR A 72 -4.73 4.71 28.41
N ALA A 73 -4.78 4.16 29.63
CA ALA A 73 -5.15 2.79 29.95
C ALA A 73 -6.22 2.25 28.99
N LEU A 74 -5.88 1.21 28.23
CA LEU A 74 -6.79 0.48 27.36
C LEU A 74 -7.40 -0.69 28.15
N PRO A 75 -8.67 -0.61 28.60
CA PRO A 75 -9.42 -1.79 29.01
C PRO A 75 -10.43 -2.26 27.95
N GLN A 76 -10.50 -1.64 26.77
CA GLN A 76 -11.52 -1.97 25.78
C GLN A 76 -10.97 -2.88 24.68
N THR A 77 -11.55 -4.07 24.56
CA THR A 77 -11.39 -4.97 23.41
C THR A 77 -11.72 -4.20 22.14
N LEU A 78 -10.72 -3.93 21.30
CA LEU A 78 -10.94 -3.27 20.02
C LEU A 78 -11.71 -4.24 19.11
N VAL A 79 -12.89 -3.82 18.67
CA VAL A 79 -13.66 -4.54 17.66
C VAL A 79 -13.19 -4.07 16.28
N GLY A 80 -12.95 -5.01 15.36
CA GLY A 80 -12.60 -4.68 13.97
C GLY A 80 -13.74 -4.05 13.17
N VAL A 81 -13.43 -3.58 11.97
CA VAL A 81 -14.38 -3.02 11.01
C VAL A 81 -14.22 -3.76 9.68
N SER A 82 -15.33 -4.25 9.14
CA SER A 82 -15.36 -4.87 7.80
C SER A 82 -15.83 -3.85 6.77
N LEU A 83 -14.97 -3.53 5.82
CA LEU A 83 -15.20 -2.59 4.73
C LEU A 83 -15.23 -3.37 3.41
N LYS A 84 -16.33 -4.09 3.18
CA LYS A 84 -16.48 -5.06 2.08
C LYS A 84 -16.31 -4.49 0.67
N ARG A 85 -16.44 -3.17 0.50
CA ARG A 85 -16.31 -2.47 -0.79
C ARG A 85 -15.00 -1.70 -0.92
N LEU A 86 -14.17 -1.69 0.11
CA LEU A 86 -12.94 -0.91 0.11
C LEU A 86 -11.99 -1.52 -0.93
N ALA A 87 -11.71 -0.74 -1.97
CA ALA A 87 -10.82 -1.11 -3.05
C ALA A 87 -9.46 -0.41 -2.93
N VAL A 88 -9.44 0.78 -2.33
CA VAL A 88 -8.23 1.59 -2.17
C VAL A 88 -8.05 1.97 -0.70
N LEU A 89 -6.89 1.63 -0.15
CA LEU A 89 -6.49 1.98 1.20
C LEU A 89 -5.11 2.64 1.18
N GLU A 90 -5.07 3.89 1.61
CA GLU A 90 -3.85 4.61 1.91
C GLU A 90 -3.85 4.96 3.40
N TYR A 91 -2.79 4.58 4.09
CA TYR A 91 -2.60 5.06 5.45
C TYR A 91 -1.15 5.47 5.74
N GLY A 92 -0.99 6.67 6.26
CA GLY A 92 0.25 7.16 6.86
C GLY A 92 0.04 7.23 8.37
N LEU A 93 0.46 6.18 9.07
CA LEU A 93 0.29 6.05 10.51
C LEU A 93 1.70 6.07 11.12
N PHE A 94 1.92 6.89 12.15
CA PHE A 94 3.16 6.85 12.91
C PHE A 94 3.01 5.89 14.11
N ASN A 95 4.03 5.05 14.36
CA ASN A 95 4.17 4.15 15.53
C ASN A 95 3.24 2.90 15.55
N ASP A 96 3.14 2.22 16.70
CA ASP A 96 2.38 0.97 16.91
C ASP A 96 0.91 1.00 16.49
N SER A 97 0.30 2.18 16.38
CA SER A 97 -1.08 2.34 15.92
C SER A 97 -1.30 1.80 14.50
N VAL A 98 -0.26 1.73 13.67
CA VAL A 98 -0.34 1.14 12.33
C VAL A 98 -0.72 -0.34 12.39
N ARG A 99 0.01 -1.07 13.24
CA ARG A 99 -0.09 -2.52 13.38
C ARG A 99 -1.50 -2.90 13.82
N GLN A 100 -2.00 -2.19 14.82
CA GLN A 100 -3.34 -2.41 15.36
C GLN A 100 -4.42 -2.04 14.35
N PHE A 101 -4.28 -0.92 13.63
CA PHE A 101 -5.27 -0.53 12.63
C PHE A 101 -5.39 -1.57 11.52
N ALA A 102 -4.27 -2.00 10.95
CA ALA A 102 -4.25 -2.96 9.86
C ALA A 102 -4.82 -4.34 10.29
N ALA A 103 -4.55 -4.79 11.51
CA ALA A 103 -5.12 -6.02 12.07
C ALA A 103 -6.66 -5.95 12.21
N LEU A 104 -7.20 -4.76 12.47
CA LEU A 104 -8.61 -4.50 12.78
C LEU A 104 -9.46 -4.13 11.58
N ILE A 105 -8.87 -3.92 10.40
CA ILE A 105 -9.61 -3.71 9.15
C ILE A 105 -9.68 -5.01 8.37
N ASP A 106 -10.91 -5.40 8.01
CA ASP A 106 -11.23 -6.47 7.08
C ASP A 106 -11.71 -5.86 5.76
N ALA A 107 -10.92 -6.01 4.69
CA ALA A 107 -11.18 -5.42 3.37
C ALA A 107 -10.94 -6.46 2.27
N PRO A 108 -11.85 -7.44 2.09
CA PRO A 108 -11.62 -8.56 1.17
C PRO A 108 -11.53 -8.14 -0.31
N ALA A 109 -12.10 -6.99 -0.66
CA ALA A 109 -12.09 -6.43 -2.01
C ALA A 109 -10.92 -5.46 -2.26
N LEU A 110 -9.95 -5.35 -1.34
CA LEU A 110 -8.87 -4.39 -1.45
C LEU A 110 -7.96 -4.73 -2.63
N ARG A 111 -7.74 -3.75 -3.51
CA ARG A 111 -6.89 -3.88 -4.71
C ARG A 111 -5.64 -3.04 -4.63
N SER A 112 -5.74 -1.86 -4.02
CA SER A 112 -4.64 -0.91 -3.88
C SER A 112 -4.35 -0.60 -2.42
N LEU A 113 -3.10 -0.76 -2.05
CA LEU A 113 -2.59 -0.50 -0.71
C LEU A 113 -1.38 0.45 -0.79
N THR A 114 -1.43 1.55 -0.05
CA THR A 114 -0.29 2.45 0.16
C THR A 114 0.10 2.44 1.63
N VAL A 115 1.35 2.07 1.92
CA VAL A 115 1.88 1.91 3.28
C VAL A 115 3.22 2.62 3.46
N GLN A 116 3.50 3.01 4.70
CA GLN A 116 4.83 3.48 5.11
C GLN A 116 5.69 2.30 5.61
N MET A 117 6.92 2.19 5.11
CA MET A 117 7.74 0.98 5.26
C MET A 117 8.65 0.92 6.49
N ARG A 118 8.66 1.93 7.35
CA ARG A 118 9.34 1.84 8.68
C ARG A 118 8.77 0.75 9.62
N LEU A 119 7.96 -0.17 9.10
CA LEU A 119 7.08 -1.11 9.80
C LEU A 119 7.19 -2.54 9.25
N LEU A 120 8.14 -2.81 8.33
CA LEU A 120 8.20 -4.03 7.51
C LEU A 120 9.32 -5.05 7.85
N PRO A 121 9.82 -5.11 9.09
CA PRO A 121 10.23 -6.42 9.60
C PRO A 121 9.51 -6.78 10.89
N ASP A 122 8.19 -6.51 10.96
CA ASP A 122 7.36 -6.88 12.09
C ASP A 122 6.42 -8.04 11.75
N ASP A 123 6.42 -9.09 12.58
CA ASP A 123 5.67 -10.36 12.45
C ASP A 123 4.16 -10.22 12.14
N ASN A 124 3.56 -9.06 12.39
CA ASN A 124 2.13 -8.84 12.19
C ASN A 124 1.76 -8.34 10.79
N MET A 125 2.71 -7.79 10.01
CA MET A 125 2.42 -7.31 8.67
C MET A 125 2.14 -8.46 7.71
N ASP A 126 2.82 -9.59 7.88
CA ASP A 126 2.61 -10.84 7.14
C ASP A 126 1.15 -11.26 7.23
N ALA A 127 0.58 -11.29 8.44
CA ALA A 127 -0.81 -11.67 8.65
C ALA A 127 -1.79 -10.72 7.95
N VAL A 128 -1.50 -9.41 7.93
CA VAL A 128 -2.33 -8.42 7.24
C VAL A 128 -2.28 -8.64 5.73
N LEU A 129 -1.08 -8.71 5.17
CA LEU A 129 -0.87 -8.86 3.73
C LEU A 129 -1.38 -10.20 3.22
N ASN A 130 -1.22 -11.28 3.98
CA ASN A 130 -1.76 -12.60 3.64
C ASN A 130 -3.29 -12.61 3.59
N ARG A 131 -4.00 -11.79 4.38
CA ARG A 131 -5.47 -11.67 4.28
C ARG A 131 -5.91 -10.98 2.99
N MET A 132 -5.03 -10.20 2.36
CA MET A 132 -5.32 -9.40 1.17
C MET A 132 -4.58 -9.94 -0.07
N SER A 133 -3.84 -11.05 0.06
CA SER A 133 -2.93 -11.56 -0.97
C SER A 133 -3.61 -11.85 -2.31
N ASP A 134 -4.86 -12.30 -2.23
CA ASP A 134 -5.62 -12.77 -3.39
C ASP A 134 -6.28 -11.63 -4.17
N SER A 135 -6.45 -10.47 -3.56
CA SER A 135 -7.10 -9.30 -4.14
C SER A 135 -6.17 -8.12 -4.41
N LEU A 136 -5.05 -8.02 -3.68
CA LEU A 136 -4.11 -6.92 -3.80
C LEU A 136 -3.32 -6.98 -5.12
N THR A 137 -3.56 -6.00 -5.98
CA THR A 137 -2.92 -5.83 -7.29
C THR A 137 -1.90 -4.69 -7.31
N ASP A 138 -2.04 -3.70 -6.43
CA ASP A 138 -1.24 -2.48 -6.42
C ASP A 138 -0.68 -2.22 -5.03
N LEU A 139 0.65 -2.21 -4.90
CA LEU A 139 1.35 -1.89 -3.67
C LEU A 139 2.21 -0.63 -3.87
N THR A 140 1.94 0.40 -3.08
CA THR A 140 2.78 1.59 -3.00
C THR A 140 3.47 1.63 -1.64
N ILE A 141 4.78 1.80 -1.67
CA ILE A 141 5.63 1.92 -0.49
C ILE A 141 6.16 3.34 -0.37
N ASN A 142 5.96 3.94 0.80
CA ASN A 142 6.44 5.27 1.17
C ASN A 142 7.41 5.19 2.36
N ASP A 143 8.34 6.13 2.46
CA ASP A 143 9.19 6.39 3.62
C ASP A 143 9.81 5.14 4.30
N GLY A 144 10.66 4.36 3.60
CA GLY A 144 11.36 3.24 4.24
C GLY A 144 12.50 2.63 3.44
N ARG A 145 12.84 1.36 3.74
CA ARG A 145 13.87 0.58 3.05
C ARG A 145 13.32 -0.78 2.64
N LEU A 146 13.35 -1.10 1.35
CA LEU A 146 12.93 -2.39 0.81
C LEU A 146 14.17 -3.20 0.47
N ASP A 147 14.39 -4.31 1.17
CA ASP A 147 15.53 -5.19 0.98
C ASP A 147 15.10 -6.66 0.97
N VAL A 148 16.08 -7.57 0.83
CA VAL A 148 15.83 -9.01 0.75
C VAL A 148 15.05 -9.53 1.96
N ASP A 149 15.26 -8.95 3.14
CA ASP A 149 14.58 -9.34 4.39
C ASP A 149 13.09 -8.99 4.37
N SER A 150 12.66 -8.09 3.47
CA SER A 150 11.25 -7.76 3.25
C SER A 150 10.52 -8.81 2.39
N LEU A 151 11.23 -9.65 1.64
CA LEU A 151 10.60 -10.61 0.71
C LEU A 151 9.74 -11.69 1.39
N PRO A 152 10.11 -12.28 2.54
CA PRO A 152 9.25 -13.26 3.23
C PRO A 152 7.83 -12.73 3.45
N ILE A 153 7.73 -11.45 3.83
CA ILE A 153 6.48 -10.74 4.12
C ILE A 153 5.66 -10.51 2.84
N LEU A 154 6.34 -10.11 1.76
CA LEU A 154 5.68 -9.72 0.51
C LEU A 154 5.41 -10.91 -0.42
N ARG A 155 6.11 -12.04 -0.28
CA ARG A 155 6.05 -13.19 -1.19
C ARG A 155 4.63 -13.77 -1.34
N GLY A 156 3.77 -13.56 -0.34
CA GLY A 156 2.36 -13.95 -0.37
C GLY A 156 1.53 -13.21 -1.43
N LEU A 157 1.95 -12.03 -1.88
CA LEU A 157 1.20 -11.16 -2.81
C LEU A 157 1.28 -11.66 -4.27
N LYS A 158 0.71 -12.85 -4.54
CA LYS A 158 0.78 -13.48 -5.87
C LYS A 158 0.01 -12.74 -6.95
N CYS A 159 -0.98 -11.94 -6.55
CA CYS A 159 -1.78 -11.11 -7.46
C CYS A 159 -1.15 -9.75 -7.74
N LEU A 160 0.01 -9.41 -7.16
CA LEU A 160 0.63 -8.10 -7.33
C LEU A 160 1.00 -7.84 -8.80
N GLU A 161 0.45 -6.77 -9.37
CA GLU A 161 0.65 -6.32 -10.75
C GLU A 161 1.51 -5.05 -10.81
N VAL A 162 1.40 -4.20 -9.79
CA VAL A 162 2.05 -2.88 -9.73
C VAL A 162 2.79 -2.72 -8.41
N LEU A 163 4.09 -2.44 -8.49
CA LEU A 163 4.92 -2.05 -7.34
C LEU A 163 5.40 -0.60 -7.55
N ALA A 164 5.03 0.30 -6.65
CA ALA A 164 5.45 1.69 -6.67
C ALA A 164 6.24 2.05 -5.41
N ILE A 165 7.40 2.67 -5.59
CA ILE A 165 8.30 3.11 -4.54
C ILE A 165 8.35 4.65 -4.57
N LYS A 166 7.99 5.30 -3.47
CA LYS A 166 7.88 6.77 -3.38
C LYS A 166 8.43 7.30 -2.05
N SER A 167 8.42 8.63 -1.91
CA SER A 167 8.68 9.36 -0.66
C SER A 167 9.96 8.90 0.04
N SER A 168 11.12 9.19 -0.54
CA SER A 168 12.43 8.88 0.07
C SER A 168 12.65 7.41 0.45
N THR A 169 11.87 6.49 -0.13
CA THR A 169 12.08 5.06 0.06
C THR A 169 13.28 4.60 -0.76
N CYS A 170 14.15 3.81 -0.15
CA CYS A 170 15.26 3.18 -0.84
C CYS A 170 15.00 1.68 -1.02
N ILE A 171 15.17 1.19 -2.23
CA ILE A 171 15.05 -0.23 -2.58
C ILE A 171 16.43 -0.78 -2.86
N THR A 172 16.78 -1.94 -2.32
CA THR A 172 18.11 -2.49 -2.57
C THR A 172 18.16 -3.20 -3.92
N ASP A 173 19.29 -3.14 -4.58
CA ASP A 173 19.48 -3.87 -5.84
C ASP A 173 19.38 -5.40 -5.62
N ALA A 174 19.85 -5.86 -4.47
CA ALA A 174 19.70 -7.25 -4.02
C ALA A 174 18.22 -7.70 -3.91
N PHE A 175 17.29 -6.79 -3.58
CA PHE A 175 15.86 -7.11 -3.58
C PHE A 175 15.37 -7.46 -4.98
N PHE A 176 15.79 -6.71 -6.02
CA PHE A 176 15.43 -7.03 -7.40
C PHE A 176 16.06 -8.33 -7.88
N HIS A 177 17.33 -8.58 -7.53
CA HIS A 177 17.98 -9.86 -7.81
C HIS A 177 17.22 -11.04 -7.22
N ALA A 178 16.81 -10.96 -5.95
CA ALA A 178 16.07 -12.02 -5.30
C ALA A 178 14.67 -12.26 -5.91
N ILE A 179 14.03 -11.24 -6.49
CA ILE A 179 12.79 -11.42 -7.29
C ILE A 179 13.09 -12.08 -8.63
N ALA A 180 14.23 -11.75 -9.26
CA ALA A 180 14.62 -12.34 -10.54
C ALA A 180 14.92 -13.85 -10.40
N GLU A 181 15.55 -14.26 -9.30
CA GLU A 181 15.89 -15.65 -8.99
C GLU A 181 14.67 -16.52 -8.61
N ASP A 182 13.57 -15.91 -8.18
CA ASP A 182 12.33 -16.60 -7.77
C ASP A 182 11.15 -16.22 -8.69
N PRO A 183 10.87 -17.00 -9.76
CA PRO A 183 9.76 -16.74 -10.68
C PRO A 183 8.38 -16.74 -10.02
N LEU A 184 8.24 -17.37 -8.86
CA LEU A 184 7.00 -17.40 -8.08
C LEU A 184 6.85 -16.15 -7.20
N CYS A 185 7.91 -15.35 -7.05
CA CYS A 185 7.83 -14.04 -6.41
C CYS A 185 7.19 -13.04 -7.39
N PHE A 186 6.04 -12.49 -7.00
CA PHE A 186 5.23 -11.58 -7.82
C PHE A 186 5.06 -12.05 -9.28
N PRO A 187 4.40 -13.19 -9.52
CA PRO A 187 4.30 -13.78 -10.86
C PRO A 187 3.46 -12.92 -11.83
N ARG A 188 2.64 -11.99 -11.31
CA ARG A 188 1.82 -11.07 -12.11
C ARG A 188 2.39 -9.67 -12.25
N LEU A 189 3.58 -9.40 -11.69
CA LEU A 189 4.19 -8.09 -11.72
C LEU A 189 4.43 -7.65 -13.16
N ARG A 190 3.84 -6.53 -13.54
CA ARG A 190 3.96 -5.94 -14.88
C ARG A 190 4.45 -4.49 -14.86
N SER A 191 4.34 -3.81 -13.71
CA SER A 191 4.70 -2.41 -13.55
C SER A 191 5.58 -2.17 -12.33
N VAL A 192 6.69 -1.47 -12.51
CA VAL A 192 7.58 -1.01 -11.44
C VAL A 192 7.80 0.49 -11.56
N THR A 193 7.49 1.24 -10.51
CA THR A 193 7.62 2.71 -10.50
C THR A 193 8.53 3.15 -9.37
N LEU A 194 9.57 3.93 -9.69
CA LEU A 194 10.42 4.63 -8.74
C LEU A 194 10.22 6.14 -8.93
N ALA A 195 9.50 6.76 -7.99
CA ALA A 195 9.21 8.19 -8.03
C ALA A 195 10.45 9.04 -7.73
N ASP A 196 10.34 10.36 -7.96
CA ASP A 196 11.42 11.34 -7.98
C ASP A 196 12.35 11.31 -6.75
N THR A 197 11.82 10.93 -5.59
CA THR A 197 12.55 10.90 -4.32
C THR A 197 12.97 9.49 -3.88
N ALA A 198 12.57 8.44 -4.59
CA ALA A 198 12.98 7.07 -4.29
C ALA A 198 14.42 6.79 -4.73
N CYS A 199 15.09 5.82 -4.14
CA CYS A 199 16.48 5.50 -4.47
C CYS A 199 16.74 3.99 -4.64
N ILE A 200 17.77 3.62 -5.42
CA ILE A 200 18.25 2.23 -5.53
C ILE A 200 19.61 2.14 -4.82
N GLU A 201 19.80 1.12 -3.97
CA GLU A 201 21.06 0.90 -3.22
C GLU A 201 21.64 -0.51 -3.38
N PRO A 202 22.91 -0.67 -3.80
CA PRO A 202 23.75 0.35 -4.43
C PRO A 202 23.13 0.85 -5.74
N ASP A 203 23.63 1.97 -6.26
CA ASP A 203 23.13 2.61 -7.48
C ASP A 203 23.62 1.94 -8.78
N ASP A 204 24.04 0.67 -8.70
CA ASP A 204 24.51 -0.12 -9.83
C ASP A 204 23.38 -0.68 -10.70
N GLY A 205 22.17 -0.84 -10.17
CA GLY A 205 20.96 -1.22 -10.91
C GLY A 205 20.99 -2.60 -11.58
N GLY A 206 21.97 -3.44 -11.24
CA GLY A 206 22.19 -4.74 -11.86
C GLY A 206 21.05 -5.72 -11.63
N GLY A 207 20.42 -5.66 -10.46
CA GLY A 207 19.28 -6.47 -10.06
C GLY A 207 18.02 -6.11 -10.81
N LEU A 208 17.74 -4.80 -11.00
CA LEU A 208 16.60 -4.37 -11.82
C LEU A 208 16.78 -4.81 -13.27
N GLU A 209 17.98 -4.66 -13.82
CA GLU A 209 18.32 -5.13 -15.16
C GLU A 209 18.16 -6.65 -15.30
N THR A 210 18.65 -7.41 -14.31
CA THR A 210 18.52 -8.87 -14.27
C THR A 210 17.05 -9.28 -14.23
N LEU A 211 16.25 -8.66 -13.38
CA LEU A 211 14.80 -8.89 -13.30
C LEU A 211 14.12 -8.66 -14.66
N LEU A 212 14.43 -7.56 -15.34
CA LEU A 212 13.84 -7.26 -16.65
C LEU A 212 14.26 -8.27 -17.72
N ARG A 213 15.53 -8.70 -17.72
CA ARG A 213 15.99 -9.76 -18.64
C ARG A 213 15.29 -11.08 -18.41
N GLU A 214 15.15 -11.51 -17.16
CA GLU A 214 14.47 -12.77 -16.83
C GLU A 214 12.98 -12.72 -17.18
N ARG A 215 12.32 -11.56 -17.01
CA ARG A 215 10.88 -11.41 -17.28
C ARG A 215 10.56 -11.14 -18.76
N ASN A 216 11.42 -10.43 -19.48
CA ASN A 216 11.17 -9.98 -20.86
C ASN A 216 12.01 -10.72 -21.92
N GLY A 217 13.07 -11.41 -21.51
CA GLY A 217 13.99 -12.11 -22.39
C GLY A 217 13.33 -13.19 -23.25
N THR A 218 13.95 -13.48 -24.39
CA THR A 218 13.49 -14.50 -25.36
C THR A 218 14.04 -15.90 -25.03
N GLY A 219 14.68 -16.09 -23.88
CA GLY A 219 15.41 -17.29 -23.49
C GLY A 219 14.53 -18.42 -22.98
N THR A 220 14.43 -19.50 -23.74
CA THR A 220 14.12 -20.88 -23.33
C THR A 220 13.13 -21.04 -22.17
N ARG A 221 11.85 -20.72 -22.42
CA ARG A 221 10.76 -21.29 -21.61
C ARG A 221 10.78 -22.80 -21.80
N THR A 222 11.33 -23.50 -20.81
CA THR A 222 11.04 -24.92 -20.59
C THR A 222 9.53 -25.10 -20.49
N THR A 223 9.08 -26.24 -21.00
CA THR A 223 7.76 -26.55 -21.58
C THR A 223 6.53 -26.49 -20.67
N ASP A 224 6.65 -25.97 -19.45
CA ASP A 224 5.50 -25.80 -18.55
C ASP A 224 4.91 -24.37 -18.67
N ALA A 225 4.12 -24.18 -19.72
CA ALA A 225 3.40 -22.94 -20.02
C ALA A 225 2.43 -22.50 -18.90
N ALA A 226 2.18 -23.33 -17.88
CA ALA A 226 1.23 -23.05 -16.79
C ALA A 226 1.76 -22.05 -15.74
N PHE A 227 3.08 -21.89 -15.58
CA PHE A 227 3.67 -21.11 -14.48
C PHE A 227 4.68 -20.06 -14.93
N SER A 228 4.53 -19.54 -16.15
CA SER A 228 5.42 -18.48 -16.61
C SER A 228 5.07 -17.14 -15.96
N PRO A 229 6.05 -16.42 -15.37
CA PRO A 229 5.83 -15.08 -14.87
C PRO A 229 5.42 -14.12 -15.99
N SER A 230 4.68 -13.08 -15.60
CA SER A 230 4.25 -12.00 -16.49
C SER A 230 5.45 -11.16 -16.91
N ARG A 231 5.36 -10.63 -18.14
CA ARG A 231 6.33 -9.65 -18.65
C ARG A 231 6.15 -8.32 -17.92
N ILE A 232 7.26 -7.64 -17.67
CA ILE A 232 7.26 -6.28 -17.13
C ILE A 232 7.19 -5.33 -18.32
N THR A 233 6.03 -4.70 -18.51
CA THR A 233 5.74 -3.83 -19.67
C THR A 233 5.86 -2.35 -19.33
N GLU A 234 5.94 -2.01 -18.04
CA GLU A 234 6.02 -0.62 -17.59
C GLU A 234 7.09 -0.49 -16.50
N VAL A 235 8.08 0.36 -16.75
CA VAL A 235 9.01 0.81 -15.72
C VAL A 235 9.17 2.32 -15.80
N ALA A 236 8.79 3.00 -14.73
CA ALA A 236 8.90 4.44 -14.62
C ALA A 236 9.97 4.80 -13.60
N LEU A 237 11.10 5.33 -14.08
CA LEU A 237 12.25 5.75 -13.27
C LEU A 237 12.38 7.27 -13.31
N SER A 238 11.66 7.95 -12.43
CA SER A 238 11.66 9.42 -12.38
C SER A 238 12.67 9.98 -11.37
N SER A 239 13.22 9.12 -10.49
CA SER A 239 14.22 9.51 -9.50
C SER A 239 15.47 10.14 -10.11
N ALA A 240 15.90 11.24 -9.51
CA ALA A 240 17.19 11.89 -9.81
C ALA A 240 18.38 11.05 -9.34
N SER A 241 18.20 10.16 -8.35
CA SER A 241 19.27 9.28 -7.86
C SER A 241 19.50 8.07 -8.78
N VAL A 242 18.61 7.81 -9.73
CA VAL A 242 18.76 6.72 -10.68
C VAL A 242 19.62 7.20 -11.86
N PRO A 243 20.78 6.55 -12.13
CA PRO A 243 21.65 6.94 -13.22
C PRO A 243 20.96 6.95 -14.59
N ASP A 244 21.30 7.91 -15.45
CA ASP A 244 20.69 8.05 -16.78
C ASP A 244 20.97 6.85 -17.69
N TRP A 245 22.13 6.19 -17.52
CA TRP A 245 22.45 4.97 -18.25
C TRP A 245 21.43 3.86 -17.93
N LEU A 246 21.01 3.72 -16.66
CA LEU A 246 20.03 2.72 -16.25
C LEU A 246 18.66 3.05 -16.84
N LYS A 247 18.25 4.33 -16.81
CA LYS A 247 17.00 4.79 -17.45
C LYS A 247 16.98 4.48 -18.94
N ALA A 248 18.09 4.74 -19.65
CA ALA A 248 18.21 4.44 -21.07
C ALA A 248 18.18 2.93 -21.35
N HIS A 249 18.84 2.14 -20.50
CA HIS A 249 18.91 0.69 -20.65
C HIS A 249 17.56 0.01 -20.38
N VAL A 250 16.85 0.43 -19.34
CA VAL A 250 15.49 -0.04 -19.04
C VAL A 250 14.53 0.23 -20.21
N ARG A 251 14.63 1.39 -20.88
CA ARG A 251 13.84 1.68 -22.08
C ARG A 251 14.13 0.75 -23.27
N HIS A 252 15.29 0.10 -23.28
CA HIS A 252 15.65 -0.87 -24.32
C HIS A 252 15.14 -2.28 -24.01
N LEU A 253 14.95 -2.61 -22.73
CA LEU A 253 14.56 -3.94 -22.24
C LEU A 253 13.04 -4.16 -22.15
N ILE A 254 12.25 -3.11 -22.38
CA ILE A 254 10.78 -3.10 -22.33
C ILE A 254 10.24 -2.86 -23.74
#